data_AF-A0A520AUM7-F1
#
_entry.id   AF-A0A520AUM7-F1
#
_cell.length_a   1.000
_cell.length_b   1.000
_cell.length_c   1.000
_cell.angle_alpha   90.00
_cell.angle_beta   90.00
_cell.angle_gamma   90.00
#
_symmetry.space_group_name_H-M   'P 1'
#
loop_
_entity.id
_entity.type
_entity.pdbx_description
1 polymer ?
#
loop_
_entity_poly.entity_id
_entity_poly.type
_entity_poly.pdbx_seq_one_letter_code
_entity_poly.pdbx_strand_id
1 'polypeptide(L)'
;MKHLVLALVTLASLAACDGPAEKDGKDRDKAAAAANGLPYEGHGPNEKLGEAQDRATTAATRAQDAQAAELKQQARNIRKEADDRADKLDAQAKVIRDEADTRADAIDARAKAVRQ
;
A
#
# COMPACT_ATOMS: atom_id res chain seq x y z
N MET A 1 28.35 2.83 -8.66
CA MET A 1 27.84 2.30 -9.95
C MET A 1 26.78 1.20 -9.81
N LYS A 2 26.13 1.01 -8.64
CA LYS A 2 25.08 -0.01 -8.44
C LYS A 2 23.66 0.57 -8.45
N HIS A 3 23.54 1.90 -8.31
CA HIS A 3 22.27 2.63 -8.39
C HIS A 3 21.90 3.08 -9.81
N LEU A 4 22.85 3.11 -10.75
CA LEU A 4 22.58 3.52 -12.14
C LEU A 4 21.82 2.45 -12.93
N VAL A 5 22.05 1.17 -12.60
CA VAL A 5 21.41 0.02 -13.28
C VAL A 5 19.96 -0.15 -12.83
N LEU A 6 19.63 0.18 -11.58
CA LEU A 6 18.27 0.03 -11.06
C LEU A 6 17.30 1.08 -11.64
N ALA A 7 17.81 2.23 -12.09
CA ALA A 7 17.00 3.29 -12.70
C ALA A 7 16.64 3.03 -14.17
N LEU A 8 17.38 2.18 -14.89
CA LEU A 8 17.10 1.90 -16.30
C LEU A 8 16.00 0.84 -16.50
N VAL A 9 15.79 -0.05 -15.53
CA VAL A 9 14.85 -1.17 -15.65
C VAL A 9 13.39 -0.71 -15.53
N THR A 10 13.13 0.43 -14.89
CA THR A 10 11.77 0.99 -14.77
C THR A 10 11.31 1.76 -16.01
N LEU A 11 12.21 2.14 -16.94
CA LEU A 11 11.82 2.81 -18.19
C LEU A 11 11.43 1.82 -19.31
N ALA A 12 11.84 0.55 -19.22
CA ALA A 12 11.60 -0.43 -20.29
C ALA A 12 10.20 -1.10 -20.23
N SER A 13 9.44 -0.93 -19.15
CA SER A 13 8.12 -1.55 -18.97
C SER A 13 6.94 -0.65 -19.38
N LEU A 14 7.17 0.54 -19.96
CA LEU A 14 6.11 1.44 -20.42
C LEU A 14 5.76 1.33 -21.92
N ALA A 15 6.46 0.52 -22.70
CA ALA A 15 6.38 0.58 -24.17
C ALA A 15 5.53 -0.52 -24.83
N ALA A 16 4.69 -1.27 -24.12
CA ALA A 16 3.93 -2.36 -24.76
C ALA A 16 2.52 -2.64 -24.21
N CYS A 17 1.93 -1.73 -23.44
CA CYS A 17 0.50 -1.80 -23.13
C CYS A 17 -0.14 -0.47 -23.50
N ASP A 18 -0.66 -0.36 -24.72
CA ASP A 18 -1.47 0.78 -25.16
C ASP A 18 -2.55 1.03 -24.10
N GLY A 19 -2.60 2.26 -23.56
CA GLY A 19 -3.62 2.64 -22.60
C GLY A 19 -5.01 2.71 -23.24
N PRO A 20 -6.11 2.73 -22.46
CA PRO A 20 -7.46 2.76 -23.01
C PRO A 20 -7.69 3.94 -23.98
N ALA A 21 -7.23 5.14 -23.63
CA ALA A 21 -7.43 6.31 -24.48
C ALA A 21 -6.51 6.29 -25.71
N GLU A 22 -5.27 5.79 -25.57
CA GLU A 22 -4.34 5.56 -26.68
C GLU A 22 -4.93 4.59 -27.71
N LYS A 23 -5.52 3.49 -27.23
CA LYS A 23 -6.18 2.50 -28.09
C LYS A 23 -7.38 3.08 -28.83
N ASP A 24 -8.23 3.84 -28.14
CA ASP A 24 -9.35 4.54 -28.77
C ASP A 24 -8.87 5.56 -29.82
N GLY A 25 -7.77 6.26 -29.53
CA GLY A 25 -7.14 7.19 -30.46
C GLY A 25 -6.59 6.50 -31.71
N LYS A 26 -5.89 5.40 -31.52
CA LYS A 26 -5.37 4.54 -32.59
C LYS A 26 -6.47 4.01 -33.51
N ASP A 27 -7.60 3.60 -32.96
CA ASP A 27 -8.72 3.11 -33.77
C ASP A 27 -9.38 4.22 -34.59
N ARG A 28 -9.43 5.46 -34.06
CA ARG A 28 -9.85 6.64 -34.84
C ARG A 28 -8.86 6.98 -35.96
N ASP A 29 -7.57 6.92 -35.68
CA ASP A 29 -6.53 7.20 -36.67
C ASP A 29 -6.52 6.16 -37.81
N LYS A 30 -6.71 4.88 -37.48
CA LYS A 30 -6.90 3.81 -38.47
C LYS A 30 -8.14 4.05 -39.33
N ALA A 31 -9.27 4.42 -38.72
CA ALA A 31 -10.50 4.69 -39.45
C ALA A 31 -10.34 5.89 -40.41
N ALA A 32 -9.65 6.94 -39.95
CA ALA A 32 -9.35 8.11 -40.78
C ALA A 32 -8.39 7.77 -41.94
N ALA A 33 -7.32 7.00 -41.69
CA ALA A 33 -6.41 6.55 -42.74
C ALA A 33 -7.15 5.69 -43.79
N ALA A 34 -7.96 4.73 -43.35
CA ALA A 34 -8.77 3.89 -44.22
C ALA A 34 -9.76 4.71 -45.07
N ALA A 35 -10.43 5.72 -44.49
CA ALA A 35 -11.34 6.60 -45.21
C ALA A 35 -10.65 7.45 -46.30
N ASN A 36 -9.35 7.75 -46.12
CA ASN A 36 -8.55 8.48 -47.10
C ASN A 36 -7.78 7.56 -48.06
N GLY A 37 -7.95 6.24 -47.97
CA GLY A 37 -7.20 5.27 -48.77
C GLY A 37 -5.69 5.27 -48.47
N LEU A 38 -5.29 5.80 -47.32
CA LEU A 38 -3.90 5.87 -46.89
C LEU A 38 -3.57 4.69 -45.97
N PRO A 39 -2.34 4.14 -46.04
CA PRO A 39 -1.89 3.19 -45.04
C PRO A 39 -1.76 3.91 -43.68
N TYR A 40 -2.16 3.23 -42.62
CA TYR A 40 -1.92 3.70 -41.25
C TYR A 40 -0.51 3.26 -40.80
N GLU A 41 0.35 4.23 -40.49
CA GLU A 41 1.75 3.98 -40.13
C GLU A 41 2.02 3.93 -38.62
N GLY A 42 0.99 4.07 -37.79
CA GLY A 42 1.14 4.22 -36.35
C GLY A 42 1.35 5.66 -35.91
N HIS A 43 1.24 5.90 -34.60
CA HIS A 43 1.49 7.18 -33.93
C HIS A 43 0.72 8.36 -34.50
N GLY A 44 -0.56 8.12 -34.80
CA GLY A 44 -1.46 9.15 -35.30
C GLY A 44 -1.76 10.23 -34.24
N PRO A 45 -2.35 11.36 -34.65
CA PRO A 45 -2.61 12.47 -33.74
C PRO A 45 -3.58 12.10 -32.61
N ASN A 46 -4.58 11.24 -32.87
CA ASN A 46 -5.52 10.83 -31.83
C ASN A 46 -4.88 9.82 -30.87
N GLU A 47 -4.04 8.90 -31.36
CA GLU A 47 -3.25 7.97 -30.54
C GLU A 47 -2.33 8.72 -29.58
N LYS A 48 -1.58 9.73 -30.07
CA LYS A 48 -0.72 10.59 -29.21
C LYS A 48 -1.49 11.35 -28.15
N LEU A 49 -2.67 11.86 -28.51
CA LEU A 49 -3.55 12.54 -27.56
C LEU A 49 -4.09 11.57 -26.51
N GLY A 50 -4.42 10.34 -26.90
CA GLY A 50 -4.81 9.26 -26.00
C GLY A 50 -3.70 8.88 -25.03
N GLU A 51 -2.49 8.64 -25.55
CA GLU A 51 -1.30 8.32 -24.74
C GLU A 51 -1.00 9.44 -23.71
N ALA A 52 -1.14 10.70 -24.10
CA ALA A 52 -0.98 11.83 -23.17
C ALA A 52 -2.03 11.81 -22.05
N GLN A 53 -3.30 11.50 -22.36
CA GLN A 53 -4.37 11.37 -21.37
C GLN A 53 -4.14 10.18 -20.43
N ASP A 54 -3.72 9.04 -20.96
CA ASP A 54 -3.43 7.84 -20.17
C ASP A 54 -2.24 8.08 -19.22
N ARG A 55 -1.21 8.79 -19.67
CA ARG A 55 -0.09 9.24 -18.80
C ARG A 55 -0.57 10.15 -17.68
N ALA A 56 -1.41 11.14 -18.00
CA ALA A 56 -1.95 12.06 -16.99
C ALA A 56 -2.81 11.33 -15.95
N THR A 57 -3.68 10.43 -16.42
CA THR A 57 -4.54 9.60 -15.56
C THR A 57 -3.69 8.71 -14.66
N THR A 58 -2.71 8.01 -15.23
CA THR A 58 -1.79 7.14 -14.46
C THR A 58 -1.03 7.93 -13.40
N ALA A 59 -0.56 9.13 -13.73
CA ALA A 59 0.14 9.99 -12.77
C ALA A 59 -0.79 10.41 -11.61
N ALA A 60 -2.03 10.78 -11.92
CA ALA A 60 -3.04 11.13 -10.91
C ALA A 60 -3.37 9.94 -10.00
N THR A 61 -3.60 8.76 -10.57
CA THR A 61 -3.85 7.53 -9.80
C THR A 61 -2.67 7.18 -8.90
N ARG A 62 -1.43 7.23 -9.40
CA ARG A 62 -0.23 6.98 -8.58
C ARG A 62 -0.11 7.97 -7.42
N ALA A 63 -0.45 9.24 -7.63
CA ALA A 63 -0.45 10.23 -6.55
C ALA A 63 -1.53 9.94 -5.49
N GLN A 64 -2.70 9.45 -5.91
CA GLN A 64 -3.77 9.02 -4.99
C GLN A 64 -3.36 7.76 -4.22
N ASP A 65 -2.76 6.77 -4.88
CA ASP A 65 -2.29 5.53 -4.26
C ASP A 65 -1.19 5.82 -3.23
N ALA A 66 -0.28 6.75 -3.53
CA ALA A 66 0.75 7.19 -2.59
C ALA A 66 0.14 7.81 -1.32
N GLN A 67 -0.84 8.69 -1.47
CA GLN A 67 -1.58 9.28 -0.34
C GLN A 67 -2.31 8.21 0.47
N ALA A 68 -2.98 7.27 -0.21
CA ALA A 68 -3.67 6.16 0.46
C ALA A 68 -2.70 5.24 1.20
N ALA A 69 -1.50 4.99 0.65
CA ALA A 69 -0.47 4.20 1.30
C ALA A 69 0.06 4.88 2.57
N GLU A 70 0.24 6.20 2.53
CA GLU A 70 0.63 7.00 3.69
C GLU A 70 -0.41 6.91 4.81
N LEU A 71 -1.69 7.14 4.50
CA LEU A 71 -2.79 7.03 5.46
C LEU A 71 -2.88 5.61 6.06
N LYS A 72 -2.73 4.57 5.22
CA LYS A 72 -2.67 3.18 5.69
C LYS A 72 -1.49 2.95 6.64
N GLN A 73 -0.34 3.56 6.38
CA GLN A 73 0.82 3.47 7.27
C GLN A 73 0.58 4.17 8.60
N GLN A 74 0.00 5.38 8.58
CA GLN A 74 -0.36 6.11 9.80
C GLN A 74 -1.34 5.28 10.65
N ALA A 75 -2.37 4.70 10.05
CA ALA A 75 -3.32 3.82 10.76
C ALA A 75 -2.66 2.57 11.34
N ARG A 76 -1.71 1.94 10.62
CA ARG A 76 -0.93 0.81 11.15
C ARG A 76 -0.10 1.21 12.36
N ASN A 77 0.54 2.38 12.33
CA ASN A 77 1.34 2.88 13.44
C ASN A 77 0.47 3.13 14.69
N ILE A 78 -0.69 3.79 14.53
CA ILE A 78 -1.62 4.05 15.64
C ILE A 78 -2.10 2.74 16.28
N ARG A 79 -2.49 1.76 15.46
CA ARG A 79 -2.90 0.44 15.97
C ARG A 79 -1.76 -0.25 16.71
N LYS A 80 -0.55 -0.28 16.12
CA LYS A 80 0.61 -0.87 16.78
C LYS A 80 0.91 -0.21 18.13
N GLU A 81 0.84 1.12 18.20
CA GLU A 81 1.05 1.85 19.44
C GLU A 81 -0.02 1.54 20.50
N ALA A 82 -1.28 1.37 20.06
CA ALA A 82 -2.36 0.93 20.95
C ALA A 82 -2.15 -0.50 21.46
N ASP A 83 -1.76 -1.43 20.59
CA ASP A 83 -1.48 -2.82 20.94
C ASP A 83 -0.30 -2.90 21.93
N ASP A 84 0.80 -2.19 21.64
CA ASP A 84 1.99 -2.16 22.50
C ASP A 84 1.64 -1.58 23.91
N ARG A 85 0.73 -0.59 23.98
CA ARG A 85 0.22 -0.08 25.26
C ARG A 85 -0.67 -1.09 25.98
N ALA A 86 -1.52 -1.79 25.26
CA ALA A 86 -2.40 -2.81 25.82
C ALA A 86 -1.57 -3.95 26.43
N ASP A 87 -0.57 -4.44 25.70
CA ASP A 87 0.34 -5.49 26.16
C ASP A 87 1.08 -5.07 27.43
N LYS A 88 1.53 -3.80 27.51
CA LYS A 88 2.17 -3.26 28.71
C LYS A 88 1.22 -3.25 29.91
N LEU A 89 -0.03 -2.84 29.71
CA LEU A 89 -1.03 -2.81 30.79
C LEU A 89 -1.39 -4.23 31.25
N ASP A 90 -1.50 -5.18 30.33
CA ASP A 90 -1.76 -6.58 30.67
C ASP A 90 -0.60 -7.20 31.47
N ALA A 91 0.65 -6.93 31.06
CA ALA A 91 1.83 -7.34 31.80
C ALA A 91 1.86 -6.74 33.22
N GLN A 92 1.51 -5.46 33.38
CA GLN A 92 1.40 -4.82 34.69
C GLN A 92 0.30 -5.44 35.55
N ALA A 93 -0.87 -5.69 34.96
CA ALA A 93 -1.99 -6.33 35.66
C ALA A 93 -1.61 -7.74 36.13
N LYS A 94 -0.87 -8.49 35.30
CA LYS A 94 -0.37 -9.81 35.66
C LYS A 94 0.57 -9.76 36.87
N VAL A 95 1.53 -8.84 36.90
CA VAL A 95 2.43 -8.67 38.05
C VAL A 95 1.64 -8.38 39.33
N ILE A 96 0.65 -7.48 39.27
CA ILE A 96 -0.18 -7.15 40.44
C ILE A 96 -0.94 -8.38 40.95
N ARG A 97 -1.50 -9.20 40.05
CA ARG A 97 -2.19 -10.45 40.41
C ARG A 97 -1.22 -11.45 41.04
N ASP A 98 -0.08 -11.69 40.40
CA ASP A 98 0.92 -12.64 40.88
C ASP A 98 1.44 -12.22 42.29
N GLU A 99 1.62 -10.92 42.54
CA GLU A 99 1.96 -10.38 43.87
C GLU A 99 0.82 -10.52 44.90
N ALA A 100 -0.43 -10.37 44.48
CA ALA A 100 -1.59 -10.53 45.34
C ALA A 100 -1.75 -12.01 45.74
N ASP A 101 -1.62 -12.93 44.78
CA ASP A 101 -1.68 -14.37 45.00
C ASP A 101 -0.58 -14.81 45.97
N THR A 102 0.65 -14.34 45.79
CA THR A 102 1.76 -14.61 46.71
C THR A 102 1.44 -14.19 48.16
N ARG A 103 0.81 -13.02 48.33
CA ARG A 103 0.41 -12.52 49.66
C ARG A 103 -0.74 -13.34 50.25
N ALA A 104 -1.71 -13.72 49.42
CA ALA A 104 -2.83 -14.55 49.83
C ALA A 104 -2.35 -15.93 50.30
N ASP A 105 -1.45 -16.56 49.54
CA ASP A 105 -0.86 -17.85 49.88
C ASP A 105 -0.10 -17.80 51.22
N ALA A 106 0.67 -16.73 51.46
CA ALA A 106 1.37 -16.55 52.72
C ALA A 106 0.40 -16.43 53.92
N ILE A 107 -0.75 -15.77 53.74
CA ILE A 107 -1.78 -15.66 54.78
C ILE A 107 -2.47 -17.01 54.99
N ASP A 108 -2.83 -17.71 53.92
CA ASP A 108 -3.45 -19.04 54.01
C ASP A 108 -2.52 -20.06 54.71
N ALA A 109 -1.23 -20.04 54.40
CA ALA A 109 -0.23 -20.86 55.09
C ALA A 109 -0.17 -20.58 56.60
N ARG A 110 -0.21 -19.30 57.00
CA ARG A 110 -0.27 -18.91 58.42
C ARG A 110 -1.56 -19.37 59.08
N ALA A 111 -2.70 -19.22 58.40
CA ALA A 111 -4.00 -19.67 58.91
C ALA A 111 -4.04 -21.19 59.12
N LYS A 112 -3.44 -21.96 58.20
CA LYS A 112 -3.28 -23.42 58.33
C LYS A 112 -2.41 -23.80 59.53
N ALA A 113 -1.29 -23.10 59.74
CA ALA A 113 -0.39 -23.38 60.86
C ALA A 113 -1.05 -23.15 62.23
N VAL A 114 -1.95 -22.17 62.35
CA VAL A 114 -2.69 -21.89 63.60
C VAL A 114 -3.76 -22.95 63.91
N ARG A 115 -4.22 -23.71 62.91
CA ARG A 115 -5.24 -24.77 63.08
C ARG A 115 -4.66 -26.13 63.47
N GLN A 116 -3.33 -26.27 63.51
CA GLN A 116 -2.63 -27.48 63.94
C GLN A 116 -2.35 -27.42 65.45
#